data_AF-A0A6L3NHA8-F1
#
_entry.id   AF-A0A6L3NHA8-F1
#
_cell.length_a   1.000
_cell.length_b   1.000
_cell.length_c   1.000
_cell.angle_alpha   90.00
_cell.angle_beta   90.00
_cell.angle_gamma   90.00
#
_symmetry.space_group_name_H-M   'P 1'
#
loop_
_entity.id
_entity.type
_entity.pdbx_description
1 polymer ?
#
loop_
_entity_poly.entity_id
_entity_poly.type
_entity_poly.pdbx_seq_one_letter_code
_entity_poly.pdbx_strand_id
1 'polypeptide(L)'
;MTPERFRTIVAAYGSDARRWPQDERAAAEAWAQAHPRDALEALDDAAELDAWLMQDMVAPPAPALVERIVASAPARQRERRRGKVWWSGAAFAGVGLAGALAGA
;
A
#
# COMPACT_ATOMS: atom_id res chain seq x y z
N MET A 1 -19.23 -11.54 -22.33
CA MET A 1 -17.85 -11.30 -22.80
C MET A 1 -17.62 -12.14 -24.05
N THR A 2 -16.73 -11.72 -24.96
CA THR A 2 -16.29 -12.59 -26.07
C THR A 2 -15.23 -13.59 -25.58
N PRO A 3 -15.11 -14.77 -26.21
CA PRO A 3 -14.07 -15.75 -25.88
C PRO A 3 -12.66 -15.18 -25.96
N GLU A 4 -12.38 -14.35 -26.96
CA GLU A 4 -11.07 -13.73 -27.18
C GLU A 4 -10.71 -12.78 -26.05
N ARG A 5 -11.70 -12.02 -25.53
CA ARG A 5 -11.47 -11.12 -24.42
C ARG A 5 -11.22 -11.89 -23.12
N PHE A 6 -11.96 -12.96 -22.88
CA PHE A 6 -11.71 -13.85 -21.74
C PHE A 6 -10.28 -14.42 -21.78
N ARG A 7 -9.87 -14.99 -22.92
CA ARG A 7 -8.51 -15.51 -23.12
C ARG A 7 -7.44 -14.45 -22.91
N THR A 8 -7.68 -13.21 -23.37
CA THR A 8 -6.77 -12.08 -23.15
C THR A 8 -6.61 -11.75 -21.66
N ILE A 9 -7.72 -11.77 -20.90
CA ILE A 9 -7.68 -11.53 -19.45
C ILE A 9 -6.88 -12.64 -18.76
N VAL A 10 -7.17 -13.91 -19.04
CA VAL A 10 -6.48 -15.04 -18.43
C VAL A 10 -4.98 -15.03 -18.77
N ALA A 11 -4.62 -14.79 -20.02
CA ALA A 11 -3.22 -14.70 -20.44
C ALA A 11 -2.45 -13.53 -19.78
N ALA A 12 -3.11 -12.40 -19.50
CA ALA A 12 -2.47 -11.22 -18.94
C ALA A 12 -2.40 -11.24 -17.40
N TYR A 13 -3.39 -11.83 -16.73
CA TYR A 13 -3.56 -11.75 -15.27
C TYR A 13 -3.44 -13.10 -14.55
N GLY A 14 -3.34 -14.20 -15.30
CA GLY A 14 -3.23 -15.55 -14.78
C GLY A 14 -4.57 -16.19 -14.44
N SER A 15 -4.47 -17.37 -13.81
CA SER A 15 -5.61 -18.23 -13.45
C SER A 15 -6.44 -17.72 -12.27
N ASP A 16 -5.88 -16.83 -11.45
CA ASP A 16 -6.55 -16.29 -10.25
C ASP A 16 -7.49 -15.12 -10.58
N ALA A 17 -8.80 -15.39 -10.54
CA ALA A 17 -9.84 -14.40 -10.84
C ALA A 17 -9.77 -13.12 -9.98
N ARG A 18 -9.15 -13.18 -8.79
CA ARG A 18 -8.96 -12.01 -7.93
C ARG A 18 -7.99 -10.99 -8.52
N ARG A 19 -7.15 -11.39 -9.48
CA ARG A 19 -6.19 -10.53 -10.19
C ARG A 19 -6.78 -9.91 -11.46
N TRP A 20 -7.93 -10.39 -11.92
CA TRP A 20 -8.55 -9.88 -13.14
C TRP A 20 -9.03 -8.43 -12.98
N PRO A 21 -9.10 -7.67 -14.11
CA PRO A 21 -9.60 -6.29 -14.14
C PRO A 21 -10.95 -6.18 -13.43
N GLN A 22 -11.07 -5.21 -12.52
CA GLN A 22 -12.24 -5.10 -11.64
C GLN A 22 -13.55 -4.95 -12.42
N ASP A 23 -13.53 -4.14 -13.48
CA ASP A 23 -14.71 -3.84 -14.30
C ASP A 23 -15.20 -5.04 -15.14
N GLU A 24 -14.31 -6.00 -15.40
CA GLU A 24 -14.59 -7.15 -16.28
C GLU A 24 -14.66 -8.48 -15.52
N ARG A 25 -14.24 -8.53 -14.25
CA ARG A 25 -14.17 -9.76 -13.45
C ARG A 25 -15.51 -10.49 -13.41
N ALA A 26 -16.59 -9.80 -13.05
CA ALA A 26 -17.90 -10.42 -12.97
C ALA A 26 -18.37 -10.99 -14.32
N ALA A 27 -18.05 -10.31 -15.42
CA ALA A 27 -18.37 -10.77 -16.76
C ALA A 27 -17.49 -11.98 -17.18
N ALA A 28 -16.23 -12.02 -16.75
CA ALA A 28 -15.32 -13.14 -17.00
C ALA A 28 -15.74 -14.38 -16.22
N GLU A 29 -16.06 -14.23 -14.94
CA GLU A 29 -16.56 -15.32 -14.09
C GLU A 29 -17.88 -15.87 -14.63
N ALA A 30 -18.83 -15.00 -15.00
CA ALA A 30 -20.08 -15.44 -15.62
C ALA A 30 -19.84 -16.16 -16.96
N TRP A 31 -18.90 -15.70 -17.76
CA TRP A 31 -18.53 -16.37 -19.02
C TRP A 31 -17.92 -17.74 -18.76
N ALA A 32 -17.02 -17.86 -17.78
CA ALA A 32 -16.38 -19.12 -17.41
C ALA A 32 -17.39 -20.17 -16.91
N GLN A 33 -18.37 -19.73 -16.11
CA GLN A 33 -19.46 -20.61 -15.66
C GLN A 33 -20.37 -21.06 -16.80
N ALA A 34 -20.60 -20.21 -17.79
CA ALA A 34 -21.41 -20.54 -18.97
C ALA A 34 -20.65 -21.44 -19.97
N HIS A 35 -19.32 -21.39 -20.00
CA HIS A 35 -18.46 -22.11 -20.96
C HIS A 35 -17.35 -22.90 -20.25
N PRO A 36 -17.70 -23.89 -19.39
CA PRO A 36 -16.74 -24.51 -18.48
C PRO A 36 -15.60 -25.24 -19.20
N ARG A 37 -15.83 -25.79 -20.39
CA ARG A 37 -14.79 -26.48 -21.17
C ARG A 37 -13.74 -25.49 -21.71
N ASP A 38 -14.20 -24.43 -22.37
CA ASP A 38 -13.32 -23.41 -22.93
C ASP A 38 -12.60 -22.60 -21.83
N ALA A 39 -13.27 -22.42 -20.70
CA ALA A 39 -12.68 -21.80 -19.52
C ALA A 39 -11.60 -22.68 -18.91
N LEU A 40 -11.86 -23.98 -18.74
CA LEU A 40 -10.88 -24.92 -18.20
C LEU A 40 -9.61 -24.96 -19.05
N GLU A 41 -9.74 -25.06 -20.38
CA GLU A 41 -8.60 -25.02 -21.31
C GLU A 41 -7.72 -23.78 -21.08
N ALA A 42 -8.32 -22.59 -21.07
CA ALA A 42 -7.55 -21.35 -20.89
C ALA A 42 -6.97 -21.20 -19.46
N LEU A 43 -7.68 -21.69 -18.44
CA LEU A 43 -7.27 -21.56 -17.04
C LEU A 43 -6.18 -22.56 -16.67
N ASP A 44 -6.20 -23.79 -17.20
CA ASP A 44 -5.19 -24.81 -16.94
C ASP A 44 -3.82 -24.38 -17.50
N ASP A 45 -3.79 -23.86 -18.73
CA ASP A 45 -2.58 -23.32 -19.34
C ASP A 45 -1.96 -22.20 -18.48
N ALA A 46 -2.79 -21.29 -17.96
CA ALA A 46 -2.34 -20.21 -17.10
C ALA A 46 -1.93 -20.71 -15.70
N ALA A 47 -2.62 -21.70 -15.15
CA ALA A 47 -2.33 -22.28 -13.85
C ALA A 47 -1.01 -23.04 -13.83
N GLU A 48 -0.66 -23.75 -14.92
CA GLU A 48 0.63 -24.40 -15.08
C GLU A 48 1.78 -23.38 -15.03
N LEU A 49 1.66 -22.29 -15.81
CA LEU A 49 2.64 -21.20 -15.81
C LEU A 49 2.73 -20.53 -14.43
N ASP A 50 1.59 -20.21 -13.81
CA ASP A 50 1.54 -19.62 -12.47
C ASP A 50 2.25 -20.53 -11.46
N ALA A 51 2.08 -21.86 -11.55
CA ALA A 51 2.71 -22.83 -10.67
C ALA A 51 4.23 -22.87 -10.86
N TRP A 52 4.73 -22.80 -12.10
CA TRP A 52 6.18 -22.72 -12.36
C TRP A 52 6.78 -21.42 -11.83
N LEU A 53 6.10 -20.30 -12.03
CA LEU A 53 6.55 -19.00 -11.52
C LEU A 53 6.57 -18.95 -9.98
N MET A 54 5.62 -19.61 -9.31
CA MET A 54 5.60 -19.68 -7.85
C MET A 54 6.72 -20.54 -7.24
N GLN A 55 7.40 -21.38 -8.04
CA GLN A 55 8.54 -22.15 -7.54
C GLN A 55 9.80 -21.30 -7.37
N ASP A 56 9.89 -20.15 -8.05
CA ASP A 56 11.00 -19.22 -7.90
C ASP A 56 10.84 -18.38 -6.63
N MET A 57 11.26 -18.96 -5.50
CA MET A 57 11.28 -18.28 -4.21
C MET A 57 12.51 -17.37 -4.12
N VAL A 58 12.28 -16.05 -4.17
CA VAL A 58 13.33 -15.05 -3.99
C VAL A 58 13.91 -15.15 -2.57
N ALA A 59 15.23 -15.24 -2.47
CA ALA A 59 15.93 -15.23 -1.18
C ALA A 59 15.63 -13.94 -0.40
N PRO A 60 15.52 -13.99 0.93
CA PRO A 60 15.29 -12.80 1.74
C PRO A 60 16.42 -11.78 1.52
N PRO A 61 16.10 -10.46 1.52
CA PRO A 61 17.11 -9.43 1.30
C PRO A 61 18.16 -9.45 2.41
N ALA A 62 19.41 -9.14 2.05
CA ALA A 62 20.51 -9.06 3.02
C ALA A 62 20.19 -8.02 4.12
N PRO A 63 20.51 -8.28 5.40
CA PRO A 63 20.25 -7.34 6.50
C PRO A 63 20.81 -5.93 6.26
N ALA A 64 21.99 -5.84 5.63
CA ALA A 64 22.63 -4.58 5.29
C ALA A 64 21.79 -3.70 4.32
N LEU A 65 20.95 -4.30 3.46
CA LEU A 65 20.05 -3.55 2.59
C LEU A 65 18.94 -2.86 3.42
N VAL A 66 18.40 -3.58 4.40
CA VAL A 66 17.37 -3.06 5.31
C VAL A 66 17.92 -1.87 6.11
N GLU A 67 19.11 -2.02 6.68
CA GLU A 67 19.79 -0.95 7.43
C GLU A 67 20.01 0.30 6.58
N ARG A 68 20.47 0.14 5.33
CA ARG A 68 20.65 1.26 4.40
C ARG A 68 19.35 1.98 4.07
N ILE A 69 18.25 1.24 3.87
CA ILE A 69 16.93 1.83 3.61
C ILE A 69 16.49 2.66 4.83
N VAL A 70 16.62 2.13 6.05
CA VAL A 70 16.28 2.84 7.29
C VAL A 70 17.13 4.10 7.46
N ALA A 71 18.44 4.02 7.24
CA ALA A 71 19.34 5.18 7.35
C ALA A 71 19.04 6.27 6.30
N SER A 72 18.48 5.91 5.14
CA SER A 72 18.11 6.85 4.09
C SER A 72 16.79 7.60 4.36
N ALA A 73 16.06 7.24 5.41
CA ALA A 73 14.79 7.88 5.74
C ALA A 73 14.99 9.35 6.15
N PRO A 74 14.18 10.29 5.63
CA PRO A 74 14.30 11.70 5.99
C PRO A 74 14.02 11.90 7.49
N ALA A 75 14.91 12.62 8.17
CA ALA A 75 14.79 12.91 9.60
C ALA A 75 13.47 13.65 9.88
N ARG A 76 12.62 13.06 10.73
CA ARG A 76 11.36 13.69 11.16
C ARG A 76 11.68 15.03 11.82
N GLN A 77 11.16 16.12 11.24
CA GLN A 77 11.31 17.53 11.62
C GLN A 77 10.81 17.91 13.04
N ARG A 78 10.58 16.90 13.90
CA ARG A 78 9.88 16.99 15.19
C ARG A 78 10.73 17.63 16.29
N GLU A 79 12.05 17.64 16.17
CA GLU A 79 12.93 18.27 17.14
C GLU A 79 12.91 19.81 17.09
N ARG A 80 12.70 20.41 15.91
CA ARG A 80 12.76 21.88 15.77
C ARG A 80 11.55 22.64 16.34
N ARG A 81 10.45 21.96 16.69
CA ARG A 81 9.28 22.60 17.30
C ARG A 81 9.36 22.73 18.82
N ARG A 82 10.12 21.87 19.52
CA ARG A 82 10.22 21.92 21.00
C ARG A 82 10.95 23.18 21.50
N GLY A 83 11.95 23.67 20.76
CA GLY A 83 12.70 24.87 21.13
C GLY A 83 11.91 26.19 21.03
N LYS A 84 10.91 26.27 20.14
CA LYS A 84 10.09 27.50 19.96
C LYS A 84 9.03 27.69 21.03
N VAL A 85 8.47 26.60 21.58
CA VAL A 85 7.37 26.68 22.56
C VAL A 85 7.84 27.13 23.94
N TRP A 86 9.10 26.84 24.30
CA TRP A 86 9.66 27.25 25.60
C TRP A 86 9.83 28.78 25.72
N TRP A 87 10.14 29.47 24.62
CA TRP A 87 10.29 30.93 24.60
C TRP A 87 8.96 31.69 24.73
N SER A 88 7.82 31.06 24.46
CA SER A 88 6.50 31.70 24.64
C SER A 88 6.09 31.81 26.12
N GLY A 89 6.71 31.05 27.03
CA GLY A 89 6.42 31.08 28.47
C GLY A 89 7.08 32.24 29.23
N ALA A 90 8.18 32.80 28.72
CA ALA A 90 8.89 33.88 29.41
C ALA A 90 8.22 35.26 29.26
N ALA A 91 7.27 35.42 28.34
CA ALA A 91 6.57 36.70 28.10
C ALA A 91 5.49 37.02 29.15
N PHE A 92 5.10 36.08 30.02
CA PHE A 92 4.04 36.29 31.02
C PHE A 92 4.53 36.63 32.43
N ALA A 93 5.83 36.66 32.69
CA ALA A 93 6.39 36.93 34.01
C ALA A 93 6.50 38.44 34.38
N GLY A 94 5.88 39.35 33.61
CA GLY A 94 6.06 40.81 33.75
C GLY A 94 4.86 41.62 34.26
N VAL A 95 3.65 41.05 34.43
CA VAL A 95 2.41 41.85 34.66
C VAL A 95 1.91 41.81 36.12
N GLY A 96 2.62 41.14 37.04
CA GLY A 96 2.08 40.83 38.38
C GLY A 96 2.30 41.83 39.52
N LEU A 97 2.98 42.97 39.35
CA LEU A 97 3.46 43.78 40.49
C LEU A 97 2.89 45.21 40.62
N ALA A 98 1.78 45.56 39.95
CA ALA A 98 1.20 46.92 40.02
C ALA A 98 -0.27 47.00 40.52
N GLY A 99 -0.82 45.93 41.12
CA GLY A 99 -2.24 45.84 41.47
C GLY A 99 -2.60 45.86 42.96
N ALA A 100 -1.76 46.41 43.85
CA ALA A 100 -1.91 46.26 45.31
C ALA A 100 -2.15 47.56 46.10
N LEU A 101 -2.65 48.65 45.49
CA LEU A 101 -2.88 49.93 46.23
C LEU A 101 -4.24 50.61 46.05
N ALA A 102 -5.26 49.99 45.47
CA ALA A 102 -6.59 50.64 45.39
C ALA A 102 -7.72 49.63 45.56
N GLY A 103 -8.36 49.65 46.73
CA GLY A 103 -9.56 48.86 47.01
C GLY A 103 -9.86 48.72 48.50
N ALA A 104 -9.94 49.85 49.21
CA ALA A 104 -10.66 50.01 50.47
C ALA A 104 -11.82 50.96 50.23
#